data_AF-A0A2G9LUB8-F1
#
_entry.id   AF-A0A2G9LUB8-F1
#
_cell.length_a   1.000
_cell.length_b   1.000
_cell.length_c   1.000
_cell.angle_alpha   90.00
_cell.angle_beta   90.00
_cell.angle_gamma   90.00
#
_symmetry.space_group_name_H-M   'P 1'
#
loop_
_entity.id
_entity.type
_entity.pdbx_description
1 polymer ?
#
loop_
_entity_poly.entity_id
_entity_poly.type
_entity_poly.pdbx_seq_one_letter_code
_entity_poly.pdbx_strand_id
1 'polypeptide(L)'
;RYGHHASIKRQIFYFEDIVSKLQIETINIIGQKEASRLWYLIGKDVGYRYLLMGSGKKPPYFLLDQILQYIVTNLNGAGLTFAKEIIFEKNDVFIFKGNNNLVCRQSSLGDNFAGFAAGIISFLLGKNVEAKCYCKCPNNCKIIVDPSHTITYIVDAEKLKPIKNYASLNTPTTNENYDFPAFSKLIAFDKIAIQKEGVFYLDKLVIIPYEIGISGIINQKYDEFGLSKFIGTVTKEISEKTWNQIKIQSNDKKQNLKFLFNTLTALGWGIFRHKFEDDIIELTIKSYPISRFSFNFEIYQLNGFINSALDNKYEIIKIDTNESNKSIKIRFKPLKDSS
;
A
#
# COMPACT_ATOMS: atom_id res chain seq x y z
N ARG A 1 2.65 26.35 18.42
CA ARG A 1 2.65 26.49 16.94
C ARG A 1 2.75 25.12 16.25
N TYR A 2 1.92 24.15 16.65
CA TYR A 2 1.74 22.87 15.96
C TYR A 2 0.27 22.82 15.58
N GLY A 3 -0.07 23.04 14.31
CA GLY A 3 -1.47 23.03 13.90
C GLY A 3 -1.83 23.83 12.65
N HIS A 4 -0.99 24.76 12.18
CA HIS A 4 -1.29 25.52 10.97
C HIS A 4 -0.25 25.26 9.86
N HIS A 5 -0.74 24.72 8.75
CA HIS A 5 -0.10 24.45 7.44
C HIS A 5 0.61 23.11 7.19
N ALA A 6 0.93 22.28 8.20
CA ALA A 6 1.61 21.00 7.97
C ALA A 6 0.68 19.79 7.69
N SER A 7 -0.65 19.95 7.76
CA SER A 7 -1.60 18.85 7.93
C SER A 7 -2.44 18.43 6.72
N ILE A 8 -2.27 19.02 5.52
CA ILE A 8 -2.98 18.54 4.32
C ILE A 8 -2.04 17.72 3.44
N LYS A 9 -1.46 16.65 4.00
CA LYS A 9 -0.85 15.61 3.15
C LYS A 9 -2.00 14.87 2.46
N ARG A 10 -1.89 14.65 1.15
CA ARG A 10 -2.85 13.81 0.44
C ARG A 10 -2.83 12.42 1.06
N GLN A 11 -3.97 11.97 1.57
CA GLN A 11 -4.13 10.59 1.99
C GLN A 11 -4.45 9.75 0.77
N ILE A 12 -3.74 8.63 0.62
CA ILE A 12 -3.96 7.64 -0.42
C ILE A 12 -4.45 6.39 0.28
N PHE A 13 -5.48 5.77 -0.26
CA PHE A 13 -6.06 4.55 0.27
C PHE A 13 -5.81 3.41 -0.71
N TYR A 14 -5.61 2.22 -0.16
CA TYR A 14 -5.21 1.03 -0.89
C TYR A 14 -5.99 -0.20 -0.40
N PHE A 15 -6.26 -1.15 -1.28
CA PHE A 15 -6.98 -2.39 -0.95
C PHE A 15 -6.03 -3.42 -0.29
N GLU A 16 -6.17 -3.64 1.01
CA GLU A 16 -5.33 -4.59 1.77
C GLU A 16 -5.48 -6.03 1.24
N ASP A 17 -6.65 -6.37 0.71
CA ASP A 17 -6.95 -7.64 0.05
C ASP A 17 -6.01 -7.96 -1.13
N ILE A 18 -5.52 -6.95 -1.86
CA ILE A 18 -4.61 -7.17 -2.99
C ILE A 18 -3.27 -7.69 -2.49
N VAL A 19 -2.72 -7.08 -1.44
CA VAL A 19 -1.45 -7.48 -0.82
C VAL A 19 -1.57 -8.87 -0.20
N SER A 20 -2.68 -9.13 0.50
CA SER A 20 -2.94 -10.42 1.15
C SER A 20 -2.98 -11.56 0.13
N LYS A 21 -3.70 -11.38 -0.98
CA LYS A 21 -3.77 -12.38 -2.07
C LYS A 21 -2.44 -12.52 -2.80
N LEU A 22 -1.71 -11.42 -3.03
CA LEU A 22 -0.39 -11.48 -3.67
C LEU A 22 0.58 -12.32 -2.82
N GLN A 23 0.51 -12.18 -1.50
CA GLN A 23 1.32 -13.01 -0.60
C GLN A 23 0.98 -14.50 -0.72
N ILE A 24 -0.31 -14.87 -0.80
CA ILE A 24 -0.74 -16.26 -1.01
C ILE A 24 -0.18 -16.81 -2.32
N GLU A 25 -0.35 -16.09 -3.43
CA GLU A 25 0.17 -16.54 -4.72
C GLU A 25 1.70 -16.65 -4.74
N THR A 26 2.37 -15.80 -3.96
CA THR A 26 3.83 -15.87 -3.80
C THR A 26 4.26 -17.14 -3.07
N ILE A 27 3.52 -17.56 -2.04
CA ILE A 27 3.76 -18.85 -1.38
C ILE A 27 3.61 -19.99 -2.38
N ASN A 28 2.56 -19.94 -3.22
CA ASN A 28 2.30 -20.98 -4.20
C ASN A 28 3.42 -21.10 -5.25
N ILE A 29 4.08 -19.99 -5.61
CA ILE A 29 5.07 -19.99 -6.70
C ILE A 29 6.51 -20.28 -6.23
N ILE A 30 6.96 -19.70 -5.11
CA ILE A 30 8.35 -19.86 -4.62
C ILE A 30 8.46 -20.68 -3.32
N GLY A 31 7.33 -21.16 -2.79
CA GLY A 31 7.27 -21.86 -1.52
C GLY A 31 7.31 -20.93 -0.31
N GLN A 32 6.84 -21.46 0.83
CA GLN A 32 6.63 -20.68 2.05
C GLN A 32 7.92 -20.04 2.58
N LYS A 33 9.05 -20.75 2.56
CA LYS A 33 10.33 -20.26 3.12
C LYS A 33 10.84 -19.01 2.38
N GLU A 34 10.89 -19.06 1.04
CA GLU A 34 11.35 -17.92 0.25
C GLU A 34 10.31 -16.79 0.23
N ALA A 35 9.02 -17.10 0.24
CA ALA A 35 7.97 -16.10 0.40
C ALA A 35 8.07 -15.37 1.75
N SER A 36 8.25 -16.10 2.86
CA SER A 36 8.50 -15.52 4.18
C SER A 36 9.71 -14.58 4.16
N ARG A 37 10.81 -14.99 3.53
CA ARG A 37 12.00 -14.15 3.36
C ARG A 37 11.68 -12.87 2.58
N LEU A 38 11.08 -12.98 1.39
CA LEU A 38 10.73 -11.83 0.54
C LEU A 38 9.84 -10.83 1.30
N TRP A 39 8.77 -11.32 1.93
CA TRP A 39 7.82 -10.48 2.64
C TRP A 39 8.39 -9.87 3.92
N TYR A 40 9.31 -10.55 4.61
CA TYR A 40 10.07 -9.96 5.71
C TYR A 40 10.91 -8.76 5.25
N LEU A 41 11.61 -8.88 4.11
CA LEU A 41 12.43 -7.80 3.55
C LEU A 41 11.57 -6.60 3.15
N ILE A 42 10.42 -6.84 2.48
CA ILE A 42 9.42 -5.81 2.15
C ILE A 42 8.97 -5.11 3.43
N GLY A 43 8.53 -5.87 4.44
CA GLY A 43 8.05 -5.32 5.70
C GLY A 43 9.08 -4.44 6.38
N LYS A 44 10.33 -4.91 6.44
CA LYS A 44 11.44 -4.19 7.09
C LYS A 44 11.78 -2.87 6.40
N ASP A 45 11.78 -2.83 5.07
CA ASP A 45 11.94 -1.58 4.33
C ASP A 45 10.75 -0.64 4.54
N VAL A 46 9.52 -1.15 4.51
CA VAL A 46 8.30 -0.35 4.70
C VAL A 46 8.25 0.28 6.09
N GLY A 47 8.51 -0.50 7.15
CA GLY A 47 8.53 -0.02 8.53
C GLY A 47 9.58 1.07 8.74
N TYR A 48 10.78 0.88 8.19
CA TYR A 48 11.85 1.88 8.26
C TYR A 48 11.49 3.16 7.47
N ARG A 49 10.90 3.01 6.28
CA ARG A 49 10.49 4.13 5.43
C ARG A 49 9.44 5.03 6.09
N TYR A 50 8.45 4.46 6.78
CA TYR A 50 7.42 5.26 7.46
C TYR A 50 8.04 6.27 8.44
N LEU A 51 9.09 5.88 9.15
CA LEU A 51 9.78 6.77 10.10
C LEU A 51 10.68 7.78 9.40
N LEU A 52 11.32 7.42 8.28
CA LEU A 52 12.06 8.37 7.44
C LEU A 52 11.16 9.52 6.93
N MET A 53 9.90 9.24 6.61
CA MET A 53 8.95 10.26 6.15
C MET A 53 8.50 11.25 7.24
N GLY A 54 8.63 10.87 8.51
CA GLY A 54 8.36 11.74 9.64
C GLY A 54 9.46 12.78 9.87
N SER A 55 10.59 12.68 9.17
CA SER A 55 11.83 13.43 9.46
C SER A 55 12.20 13.39 10.95
N GLY A 56 11.80 12.32 11.64
CA GLY A 56 11.95 12.18 13.08
C GLY A 56 13.43 12.11 13.43
N LYS A 57 13.88 12.95 14.36
CA LYS A 57 15.15 12.70 15.03
C LYS A 57 15.01 11.43 15.86
N LYS A 58 16.10 10.67 16.02
CA LYS A 58 16.14 9.51 16.93
C LYS A 58 15.65 9.98 18.30
N PRO A 59 14.64 9.32 18.88
CA PRO A 59 14.14 9.74 20.17
C PRO A 59 15.17 9.45 21.27
N PRO A 60 15.17 10.22 22.36
CA PRO A 60 15.85 9.81 23.58
C PRO A 60 15.34 8.44 24.02
N TYR A 61 16.24 7.55 24.43
CA TYR A 61 15.90 6.15 24.75
C TYR A 61 14.80 6.04 25.83
N PHE A 62 14.81 6.92 26.84
CA PHE A 62 13.80 6.94 27.91
C PHE A 62 12.37 7.28 27.43
N LEU A 63 12.19 7.76 26.20
CA LEU A 63 10.88 8.02 25.58
C LEU A 63 10.45 6.93 24.59
N LEU A 64 11.29 5.92 24.37
CA LEU A 64 11.08 4.92 23.32
C LEU A 64 9.72 4.24 23.47
N ASP A 65 9.36 3.86 24.71
CA ASP A 65 8.11 3.18 25.00
C ASP A 65 6.89 4.01 24.64
N GLN A 66 6.87 5.28 25.06
CA GLN A 66 5.78 6.21 24.78
C GLN A 66 5.65 6.49 23.28
N ILE A 67 6.78 6.65 22.59
CA ILE A 67 6.80 6.93 21.15
C ILE A 67 6.34 5.71 20.37
N LEU A 68 6.76 4.50 20.76
CA LEU A 68 6.35 3.28 20.10
C LEU A 68 4.85 3.01 20.31
N GLN A 69 4.34 3.22 21.53
CA GLN A 69 2.90 3.16 21.80
C GLN A 69 2.12 4.18 20.96
N TYR A 70 2.63 5.41 20.84
CA TYR A 70 2.03 6.44 19.99
C TYR A 70 2.01 6.02 18.51
N ILE A 71 3.11 5.48 17.98
CA ILE A 71 3.19 5.01 16.59
C ILE A 71 2.14 3.91 16.35
N VAL A 72 2.11 2.87 17.18
CA VAL A 72 1.18 1.75 17.00
C VAL A 72 -0.27 2.19 17.16
N THR A 73 -0.56 3.07 18.13
CA THR A 73 -1.93 3.61 18.32
C THR A 73 -2.39 4.37 17.08
N ASN A 74 -1.53 5.20 16.48
CA ASN A 74 -1.88 5.93 15.26
C ASN A 74 -2.01 5.01 14.05
N LEU A 75 -1.16 3.98 13.91
CA LEU A 75 -1.28 2.99 12.84
C LEU A 75 -2.61 2.22 12.96
N ASN A 76 -2.98 1.80 14.17
CA ASN A 76 -4.27 1.15 14.42
C ASN A 76 -5.45 2.09 14.15
N GLY A 77 -5.37 3.35 14.60
CA GLY A 77 -6.39 4.37 14.36
C GLY A 77 -6.52 4.73 12.87
N ALA A 78 -5.46 4.51 12.09
CA ALA A 78 -5.47 4.60 10.64
C ALA A 78 -6.02 3.32 9.96
N GLY A 79 -6.35 2.26 10.70
CA GLY A 79 -6.88 1.01 10.16
C GLY A 79 -5.83 -0.07 9.86
N LEU A 80 -4.55 0.15 10.18
CA LEU A 80 -3.52 -0.90 10.04
C LEU A 80 -3.66 -1.91 11.19
N THR A 81 -3.92 -3.17 10.85
CA THR A 81 -4.17 -4.24 11.84
C THR A 81 -2.87 -4.92 12.29
N PHE A 82 -1.93 -4.16 12.87
CA PHE A 82 -0.58 -4.65 13.20
C PHE A 82 -0.45 -5.25 14.62
N ALA A 83 -0.74 -4.46 15.66
CA ALA A 83 -0.56 -4.88 17.06
C ALA A 83 -1.50 -4.10 17.99
N LYS A 84 -2.10 -4.76 18.99
CA LYS A 84 -2.95 -4.11 20.01
C LYS A 84 -2.18 -3.75 21.28
N GLU A 85 -1.15 -4.52 21.60
CA GLU A 85 -0.36 -4.38 22.82
C GLU A 85 1.14 -4.46 22.48
N ILE A 86 1.95 -3.69 23.21
CA ILE A 86 3.40 -3.69 23.12
C ILE A 86 3.97 -3.91 24.52
N ILE A 87 4.81 -4.91 24.66
CA ILE A 87 5.50 -5.25 25.91
C ILE A 87 6.99 -5.00 25.71
N PHE A 88 7.59 -4.30 26.67
CA PHE A 88 9.00 -3.96 26.70
C PHE A 88 9.69 -4.87 27.71
N GLU A 89 10.60 -5.71 27.24
CA GLU A 89 11.42 -6.59 28.07
C GLU A 89 12.85 -6.05 28.20
N LYS A 90 13.64 -6.66 29.09
CA LYS A 90 15.06 -6.30 29.26
C LYS A 90 15.83 -6.52 27.95
N ASN A 91 16.97 -5.83 27.81
CA ASN A 91 17.91 -5.96 26.68
C ASN A 91 17.33 -5.55 25.32
N ASP A 92 16.47 -4.52 25.28
CA ASP A 92 15.83 -4.01 24.04
C ASP A 92 14.99 -5.07 23.31
N VAL A 93 14.34 -5.97 24.05
CA VAL A 93 13.41 -6.94 23.46
C VAL A 93 12.00 -6.34 23.46
N PHE A 94 11.39 -6.29 22.28
CA PHE A 94 10.05 -5.74 22.08
C PHE A 94 9.10 -6.82 21.61
N ILE A 95 7.96 -6.93 22.28
CA ILE A 95 6.94 -7.92 21.96
C ILE A 95 5.67 -7.19 21.52
N PHE A 96 5.25 -7.43 20.28
CA PHE A 96 4.00 -6.92 19.73
C PHE A 96 2.97 -8.05 19.73
N LYS A 97 1.82 -7.83 20.39
CA LYS A 97 0.70 -8.77 20.43
C LYS A 97 -0.53 -8.17 19.79
N GLY A 98 -1.28 -8.97 19.04
CA GLY A 98 -2.52 -8.53 18.42
C GLY A 98 -3.40 -9.68 17.93
N ASN A 99 -4.65 -9.34 17.67
CA ASN A 99 -5.64 -10.21 17.05
C ASN A 99 -6.14 -9.54 15.75
N ASN A 100 -6.68 -10.32 14.82
CA ASN A 100 -7.40 -9.83 13.63
C ASN A 100 -6.58 -9.09 12.57
N ASN A 101 -5.37 -9.54 12.30
CA ASN A 101 -4.59 -9.06 11.15
C ASN A 101 -5.09 -9.68 9.83
N LEU A 102 -5.61 -8.89 8.87
CA LEU A 102 -6.21 -9.42 7.64
C LEU A 102 -5.24 -10.30 6.84
N VAL A 103 -4.02 -9.81 6.64
CA VAL A 103 -2.98 -10.51 5.89
C VAL A 103 -2.66 -11.86 6.54
N CYS A 104 -2.40 -11.93 7.85
CA CYS A 104 -2.17 -13.18 8.58
C CYS A 104 -3.39 -14.12 8.48
N ARG A 105 -4.61 -13.59 8.60
CA ARG A 105 -5.84 -14.40 8.49
C ARG A 105 -5.97 -15.07 7.14
N GLN A 106 -5.60 -14.38 6.06
CA GLN A 106 -5.74 -14.89 4.70
C GLN A 106 -4.53 -15.73 4.27
N SER A 107 -3.30 -15.28 4.55
CA SER A 107 -2.06 -15.91 4.04
C SER A 107 -1.41 -16.89 5.01
N SER A 108 -1.78 -16.88 6.29
CA SER A 108 -1.08 -17.58 7.36
C SER A 108 0.41 -17.18 7.53
N LEU A 109 0.85 -16.11 6.87
CA LEU A 109 2.19 -15.55 7.00
C LEU A 109 2.18 -14.22 7.73
N GLY A 110 2.92 -14.14 8.84
CA GLY A 110 3.10 -12.90 9.57
C GLY A 110 4.49 -12.27 9.42
N ASP A 111 5.36 -12.83 8.59
CA ASP A 111 6.75 -12.36 8.39
C ASP A 111 6.83 -10.92 7.86
N ASN A 112 5.84 -10.48 7.07
CA ASN A 112 5.73 -9.06 6.66
C ASN A 112 5.65 -8.13 7.88
N PHE A 113 4.82 -8.48 8.87
CA PHE A 113 4.68 -7.69 10.09
C PHE A 113 5.89 -7.82 11.01
N ALA A 114 6.53 -8.99 11.05
CA ALA A 114 7.81 -9.14 11.75
C ALA A 114 8.86 -8.19 11.15
N GLY A 115 8.99 -8.18 9.83
CA GLY A 115 9.84 -7.23 9.10
C GLY A 115 9.47 -5.79 9.45
N PHE A 116 8.19 -5.43 9.36
CA PHE A 116 7.69 -4.10 9.69
C PHE A 116 8.08 -3.63 11.10
N ALA A 117 7.88 -4.50 12.10
CA ALA A 117 8.30 -4.25 13.48
C ALA A 117 9.81 -4.04 13.58
N ALA A 118 10.60 -4.93 12.96
CA ALA A 118 12.05 -4.85 12.93
C ALA A 118 12.54 -3.56 12.28
N GLY A 119 11.89 -3.10 11.19
CA GLY A 119 12.20 -1.85 10.52
C GLY A 119 11.96 -0.62 11.39
N ILE A 120 10.80 -0.57 12.07
CA ILE A 120 10.46 0.50 13.03
C ILE A 120 11.49 0.56 14.15
N ILE A 121 11.74 -0.56 14.83
CA ILE A 121 12.66 -0.59 15.97
C ILE A 121 14.10 -0.32 15.54
N SER A 122 14.53 -0.82 14.37
CA SER A 122 15.88 -0.57 13.86
C SER A 122 16.15 0.93 13.68
N PHE A 123 15.16 1.66 13.16
CA PHE A 123 15.25 3.11 13.03
C PHE A 123 15.32 3.80 14.40
N LEU A 124 14.41 3.44 15.31
CA LEU A 124 14.28 4.08 16.61
C LEU A 124 15.53 3.88 17.50
N LEU A 125 16.08 2.67 17.52
CA LEU A 125 17.32 2.36 18.26
C LEU A 125 18.57 2.83 17.51
N GLY A 126 18.47 3.06 16.21
CA GLY A 126 19.62 3.43 15.38
C GLY A 126 20.65 2.32 15.20
N LYS A 127 20.25 1.06 15.40
CA LYS A 127 21.03 -0.16 15.16
C LYS A 127 20.13 -1.17 14.47
N ASN A 128 20.69 -2.08 13.67
CA ASN A 128 19.89 -3.12 13.04
C ASN A 128 19.37 -4.12 14.09
N VAL A 129 18.09 -4.43 14.04
CA VAL A 129 17.46 -5.50 14.82
C VAL A 129 16.64 -6.42 13.92
N GLU A 130 16.38 -7.64 14.38
CA GLU A 130 15.57 -8.61 13.65
C GLU A 130 14.37 -9.06 14.48
N ALA A 131 13.36 -9.61 13.81
CA ALA A 131 12.13 -10.06 14.44
C ALA A 131 11.70 -11.44 13.97
N LYS A 132 10.92 -12.12 14.81
CA LYS A 132 10.25 -13.39 14.48
C LYS A 132 8.75 -13.27 14.77
N CYS A 133 7.93 -13.81 13.88
CA CYS A 133 6.49 -14.01 14.13
C CYS A 133 6.26 -15.39 14.73
N TYR A 134 5.46 -15.45 15.78
CA TYR A 134 4.89 -16.66 16.34
C TYR A 134 3.38 -16.49 16.28
N CYS A 135 2.78 -17.02 15.22
CA CYS A 135 1.47 -16.59 14.77
C CYS A 135 0.59 -17.83 14.58
N LYS A 136 -0.45 -17.96 15.42
CA LYS A 136 -1.53 -18.96 15.27
C LYS A 136 -2.76 -18.27 14.65
N CYS A 137 -2.61 -17.71 13.45
CA CYS A 137 -3.64 -16.91 12.79
C CYS A 137 -5.02 -17.64 12.87
N PRO A 138 -6.13 -16.95 13.22
CA PRO A 138 -6.29 -15.49 13.38
C PRO A 138 -5.88 -14.94 14.76
N ASN A 139 -5.59 -15.79 15.74
CA ASN A 139 -5.46 -15.42 17.16
C ASN A 139 -4.02 -15.57 17.68
N ASN A 140 -3.68 -14.85 18.73
CA ASN A 140 -2.40 -15.04 19.44
C ASN A 140 -1.17 -14.81 18.54
N CYS A 141 -1.21 -13.82 17.66
CA CYS A 141 -0.03 -13.40 16.92
C CYS A 141 0.91 -12.62 17.83
N LYS A 142 2.13 -13.13 17.99
CA LYS A 142 3.20 -12.50 18.76
C LYS A 142 4.38 -12.25 17.84
N ILE A 143 4.80 -11.01 17.71
CA ILE A 143 6.05 -10.65 17.04
C ILE A 143 7.07 -10.30 18.12
N ILE A 144 8.23 -10.93 18.08
CA ILE A 144 9.33 -10.67 19.01
C ILE A 144 10.46 -10.02 18.21
N VAL A 145 10.76 -8.77 18.51
CA VAL A 145 11.91 -8.03 17.99
C VAL A 145 13.04 -8.12 19.02
N ASP A 146 14.18 -8.62 18.62
CA ASP A 146 15.30 -8.92 19.51
C ASP A 146 16.63 -8.59 18.81
N PRO A 147 17.48 -7.71 19.39
CA PRO A 147 18.81 -7.40 18.85
C PRO A 147 19.78 -8.59 18.85
N SER A 148 19.53 -9.63 19.65
CA SER A 148 20.39 -10.81 19.76
C SER A 148 20.20 -11.80 18.61
N HIS A 149 19.11 -11.67 17.84
CA HIS A 149 18.90 -12.49 16.65
C HIS A 149 19.98 -12.22 15.58
N THR A 150 20.37 -13.27 14.87
CA THR A 150 21.30 -13.18 13.74
C THR A 150 20.77 -12.21 12.70
N ILE A 151 21.56 -11.18 12.39
CA ILE A 151 21.23 -10.18 11.36
C ILE A 151 21.07 -10.88 10.01
N THR A 152 19.89 -10.75 9.42
CA THR A 152 19.56 -11.35 8.12
C THR A 152 19.47 -10.29 7.03
N TYR A 153 19.20 -9.03 7.40
CA TYR A 153 19.02 -7.95 6.45
C TYR A 153 19.32 -6.59 7.09
N ILE A 154 20.10 -5.76 6.40
CA ILE A 154 20.38 -4.38 6.81
C ILE A 154 19.68 -3.45 5.82
N VAL A 155 18.87 -2.54 6.36
CA VAL A 155 18.11 -1.58 5.56
C VAL A 155 19.04 -0.52 4.96
N ASP A 156 18.89 -0.26 3.66
CA ASP A 156 19.54 0.85 2.96
C ASP A 156 18.71 2.13 3.11
N ALA A 157 18.99 2.89 4.17
CA ALA A 157 18.24 4.10 4.49
C ALA A 157 18.28 5.16 3.36
N GLU A 158 19.39 5.27 2.61
CA GLU A 158 19.51 6.27 1.54
C GLU A 158 18.61 5.95 0.35
N LYS A 159 18.44 4.66 0.01
CA LYS A 159 17.49 4.23 -1.02
C LYS A 159 16.04 4.47 -0.60
N LEU A 160 15.73 4.26 0.68
CA LEU A 160 14.37 4.41 1.21
C LEU A 160 13.94 5.85 1.48
N LYS A 161 14.87 6.81 1.50
CA LYS A 161 14.54 8.23 1.71
C LYS A 161 13.53 8.73 0.67
N PRO A 162 12.52 9.52 1.09
CA PRO A 162 11.63 10.19 0.15
C PRO A 162 12.42 11.15 -0.73
N ILE A 163 11.91 11.43 -1.93
CA ILE A 163 12.49 12.45 -2.81
C ILE A 163 12.52 13.83 -2.13
N LYS A 164 13.43 14.69 -2.58
CA LYS A 164 13.46 16.09 -2.15
C LYS A 164 12.10 16.73 -2.44
N ASN A 165 11.58 17.52 -1.50
CA ASN A 165 10.28 18.20 -1.59
C ASN A 165 9.06 17.25 -1.65
N TYR A 166 9.18 15.99 -1.21
CA TYR A 166 8.09 15.02 -1.21
C TYR A 166 6.76 15.55 -0.64
N ALA A 167 6.81 16.29 0.47
CA ALA A 167 5.60 16.85 1.10
C ALA A 167 4.87 17.84 0.16
N SER A 168 5.58 18.79 -0.46
CA SER A 168 4.96 19.76 -1.38
C SER A 168 4.55 19.13 -2.72
N LEU A 169 5.19 18.03 -3.11
CA LEU A 169 4.78 17.27 -4.29
C LEU A 169 3.49 16.47 -4.06
N ASN A 170 3.22 16.07 -2.81
CA ASN A 170 2.06 15.25 -2.43
C ASN A 170 1.02 15.98 -1.56
N THR A 171 1.06 17.31 -1.50
CA THR A 171 -0.04 18.13 -1.00
C THR A 171 -1.07 18.36 -2.11
N PRO A 172 -2.39 18.26 -1.84
CA PRO A 172 -3.41 18.61 -2.82
C PRO A 172 -3.23 20.05 -3.29
N THR A 173 -3.17 20.27 -4.60
CA THR A 173 -3.18 21.63 -5.17
C THR A 173 -4.60 22.18 -5.05
N THR A 174 -4.77 23.25 -4.28
CA THR A 174 -6.05 23.88 -3.93
C THR A 174 -6.80 24.55 -5.09
N ASN A 175 -6.22 24.58 -6.29
CA ASN A 175 -6.63 25.55 -7.32
C ASN A 175 -7.46 24.96 -8.48
N GLU A 176 -7.77 23.66 -8.48
CA GLU A 176 -8.66 23.09 -9.48
C GLU A 176 -9.99 22.73 -8.82
N ASN A 177 -11.07 23.41 -9.24
CA ASN A 177 -12.44 23.01 -8.95
C ASN A 177 -12.69 21.66 -9.63
N TYR A 178 -12.47 20.58 -8.88
CA TYR A 178 -12.67 19.23 -9.35
C TYR A 178 -14.12 18.79 -9.10
N ASP A 179 -14.86 18.46 -10.16
CA ASP A 179 -16.18 17.78 -10.11
C ASP A 179 -16.08 16.30 -9.67
N PHE A 180 -15.09 15.96 -8.85
CA PHE A 180 -14.83 14.58 -8.42
C PHE A 180 -15.23 14.39 -6.95
N PRO A 181 -15.72 13.19 -6.57
CA PRO A 181 -16.05 12.92 -5.18
C PRO A 181 -14.78 12.89 -4.32
N ALA A 182 -14.79 13.64 -3.21
CA ALA A 182 -13.77 13.51 -2.18
C ALA A 182 -14.00 12.22 -1.35
N PHE A 183 -12.96 11.70 -0.70
CA PHE A 183 -13.08 10.57 0.23
C PHE A 183 -14.18 10.79 1.28
N SER A 184 -14.28 12.01 1.81
CA SER A 184 -15.34 12.41 2.74
C SER A 184 -16.75 12.30 2.17
N LYS A 185 -16.93 12.46 0.85
CA LYS A 185 -18.21 12.20 0.18
C LYS A 185 -18.51 10.70 0.13
N LEU A 186 -17.51 9.84 -0.09
CA LEU A 186 -17.73 8.39 -0.04
C LEU A 186 -18.17 7.92 1.36
N ILE A 187 -17.60 8.51 2.41
CA ILE A 187 -18.06 8.27 3.80
C ILE A 187 -19.46 8.84 4.01
N ALA A 188 -19.71 10.11 3.64
CA ALA A 188 -20.99 10.78 3.90
C ALA A 188 -22.17 10.16 3.14
N PHE A 189 -21.91 9.36 2.10
CA PHE A 189 -22.92 8.60 1.35
C PHE A 189 -22.85 7.09 1.63
N ASP A 190 -22.30 6.69 2.78
CA ASP A 190 -22.23 5.30 3.28
C ASP A 190 -21.62 4.29 2.30
N LYS A 191 -20.83 4.76 1.34
CA LYS A 191 -20.07 3.88 0.44
C LYS A 191 -18.84 3.31 1.13
N ILE A 192 -18.31 4.02 2.12
CA ILE A 192 -17.24 3.54 2.98
C ILE A 192 -17.78 3.38 4.40
N ALA A 193 -17.82 2.15 4.88
CA ALA A 193 -18.18 1.85 6.26
C ALA A 193 -16.95 1.94 7.17
N ILE A 194 -17.13 2.50 8.37
CA ILE A 194 -16.09 2.59 9.40
C ILE A 194 -16.52 1.69 10.57
N GLN A 195 -15.76 0.63 10.85
CA GLN A 195 -16.03 -0.23 12.01
C GLN A 195 -15.44 0.33 13.31
N LYS A 196 -15.84 -0.24 14.46
CA LYS A 196 -15.45 0.23 15.80
C LYS A 196 -13.93 0.26 16.01
N GLU A 197 -13.17 -0.59 15.33
CA GLU A 197 -11.70 -0.59 15.39
C GLU A 197 -11.03 0.42 14.43
N GLY A 198 -11.78 1.28 13.73
CA GLY A 198 -11.23 2.25 12.79
C GLY A 198 -10.86 1.67 11.42
N VAL A 199 -11.32 0.45 11.12
CA VAL A 199 -11.10 -0.20 9.82
C VAL A 199 -12.11 0.33 8.80
N PHE A 200 -11.61 0.75 7.64
CA PHE A 200 -12.41 1.25 6.54
C PHE A 200 -12.74 0.12 5.56
N TYR A 201 -14.01 0.06 5.15
CA TYR A 201 -14.51 -0.93 4.20
C TYR A 201 -15.14 -0.23 3.01
N LEU A 202 -14.75 -0.63 1.79
CA LEU A 202 -15.51 -0.35 0.57
C LEU A 202 -16.26 -1.62 0.19
N ASP A 203 -17.57 -1.63 0.42
CA ASP A 203 -18.39 -2.85 0.46
C ASP A 203 -17.80 -3.89 1.44
N LYS A 204 -17.23 -4.99 0.95
CA LYS A 204 -16.60 -6.04 1.77
C LYS A 204 -15.08 -5.97 1.82
N LEU A 205 -14.48 -5.08 1.02
CA LEU A 205 -13.03 -4.98 0.87
C LEU A 205 -12.45 -4.02 1.89
N VAL A 206 -11.32 -4.39 2.49
CA VAL A 206 -10.63 -3.53 3.44
C VAL A 206 -9.75 -2.53 2.68
N ILE A 207 -9.92 -1.24 3.01
CA ILE A 207 -9.04 -0.19 2.52
C ILE A 207 -8.21 0.39 3.68
N ILE A 208 -6.93 0.60 3.43
CA ILE A 208 -5.98 1.15 4.41
C ILE A 208 -5.30 2.39 3.86
N PRO A 209 -4.98 3.38 4.70
CA PRO A 209 -4.06 4.44 4.35
C PRO A 209 -2.72 3.84 3.95
N TYR A 210 -2.18 4.37 2.86
CA TYR A 210 -1.05 3.78 2.19
C TYR A 210 -0.16 4.88 1.65
N GLU A 211 1.15 4.68 1.77
CA GLU A 211 2.09 5.59 1.14
C GLU A 211 2.52 5.06 -0.24
N ILE A 212 2.46 5.92 -1.26
CA ILE A 212 2.67 5.53 -2.66
C ILE A 212 4.00 4.80 -2.91
N GLY A 213 5.07 5.13 -2.18
CA GLY A 213 6.35 4.46 -2.30
C GLY A 213 6.38 3.02 -1.82
N ILE A 214 5.43 2.58 -1.00
CA ILE A 214 5.35 1.19 -0.53
C ILE A 214 5.14 0.23 -1.70
N SER A 215 4.32 0.60 -2.67
CA SER A 215 4.07 -0.22 -3.87
C SER A 215 5.32 -0.43 -4.69
N GLY A 216 6.12 0.62 -4.81
CA GLY A 216 7.38 0.56 -5.52
C GLY A 216 8.44 -0.26 -4.77
N ILE A 217 8.43 -0.26 -3.42
CA ILE A 217 9.26 -1.18 -2.62
C ILE A 217 8.84 -2.63 -2.88
N ILE A 218 7.54 -2.93 -2.88
CA ILE A 218 7.04 -4.27 -3.21
C ILE A 218 7.57 -4.68 -4.59
N ASN A 219 7.35 -3.85 -5.63
CA ASN A 219 7.80 -4.19 -6.98
C ASN A 219 9.32 -4.44 -7.06
N GLN A 220 10.12 -3.54 -6.47
CA GLN A 220 11.58 -3.67 -6.45
C GLN A 220 12.02 -4.97 -5.78
N LYS A 221 11.39 -5.38 -4.68
CA LYS A 221 11.74 -6.63 -3.98
C LYS A 221 11.38 -7.87 -4.79
N TYR A 222 10.26 -7.84 -5.53
CA TYR A 222 9.96 -8.92 -6.48
C TYR A 222 10.98 -8.96 -7.62
N ASP A 223 11.42 -7.80 -8.12
CA ASP A 223 12.48 -7.72 -9.15
C ASP A 223 13.80 -8.30 -8.64
N GLU A 224 14.21 -7.97 -7.41
CA GLU A 224 15.40 -8.52 -6.74
C GLU A 224 15.34 -10.05 -6.57
N PHE A 225 14.14 -10.63 -6.51
CA PHE A 225 13.90 -12.08 -6.41
C PHE A 225 13.68 -12.75 -7.79
N GLY A 226 13.79 -12.01 -8.90
CA GLY A 226 13.55 -12.55 -10.24
C GLY A 226 12.08 -12.81 -10.57
N LEU A 227 11.16 -12.15 -9.85
CA LEU A 227 9.71 -12.35 -9.93
C LEU A 227 8.97 -11.20 -10.63
N SER A 228 9.66 -10.38 -11.42
CA SER A 228 9.08 -9.21 -12.13
C SER A 228 7.87 -9.56 -13.01
N LYS A 229 7.97 -10.64 -13.80
CA LYS A 229 6.87 -11.09 -14.66
C LYS A 229 5.69 -11.65 -13.84
N PHE A 230 6.01 -12.32 -12.73
CA PHE A 230 5.03 -12.89 -11.83
C PHE A 230 4.20 -11.80 -11.16
N ILE A 231 4.84 -10.80 -10.53
CA ILE A 231 4.13 -9.72 -9.84
C ILE A 231 3.22 -8.96 -10.80
N GLY A 232 3.67 -8.70 -12.04
CA GLY A 232 2.86 -8.02 -13.04
C GLY A 232 1.58 -8.78 -13.43
N THR A 233 1.71 -10.08 -13.68
CA THR A 233 0.57 -10.93 -14.06
C THR A 233 -0.41 -11.09 -12.89
N VAL A 234 0.10 -11.48 -11.73
CA VAL A 234 -0.71 -11.84 -10.56
C VAL A 234 -1.41 -10.61 -9.97
N THR A 235 -0.72 -9.47 -9.88
CA THR A 235 -1.33 -8.22 -9.38
C THR A 235 -2.49 -7.80 -10.26
N LYS A 236 -2.36 -7.92 -11.60
CA LYS A 236 -3.45 -7.64 -12.54
C LYS A 236 -4.66 -8.57 -12.29
N GLU A 237 -4.44 -9.87 -12.19
CA GLU A 237 -5.53 -10.85 -11.97
C GLU A 237 -6.24 -10.67 -10.62
N ILE A 238 -5.48 -10.43 -9.56
CA ILE A 238 -6.03 -10.13 -8.23
C ILE A 238 -6.86 -8.84 -8.29
N SER A 239 -6.41 -7.84 -9.03
CA SER A 239 -7.11 -6.57 -9.18
C SER A 239 -8.40 -6.71 -9.98
N GLU A 240 -8.42 -7.54 -11.03
CA GLU A 240 -9.66 -7.92 -11.74
C GLU A 240 -10.68 -8.55 -10.78
N LYS A 241 -10.25 -9.55 -10.00
CA LYS A 241 -11.10 -10.23 -9.01
C LYS A 241 -11.61 -9.27 -7.93
N THR A 242 -10.77 -8.33 -7.51
CA THR A 242 -11.10 -7.34 -6.47
C THR A 242 -12.10 -6.32 -7.00
N TRP A 243 -11.90 -5.78 -8.21
CA TRP A 243 -12.81 -4.81 -8.80
C TRP A 243 -14.18 -5.39 -9.15
N ASN A 244 -14.23 -6.66 -9.59
CA ASN A 244 -15.48 -7.37 -9.84
C ASN A 244 -16.40 -7.44 -8.61
N GLN A 245 -15.87 -7.31 -7.40
CA GLN A 245 -16.67 -7.32 -6.17
C GLN A 245 -17.36 -5.98 -5.90
N ILE A 246 -16.83 -4.87 -6.43
CA ILE A 246 -17.31 -3.52 -6.12
C ILE A 246 -17.80 -2.74 -7.34
N LYS A 247 -17.61 -3.26 -8.55
CA LYS A 247 -18.11 -2.61 -9.76
C LYS A 247 -19.63 -2.55 -9.77
N ILE A 248 -20.17 -1.48 -10.35
CA ILE A 248 -21.61 -1.40 -10.62
C ILE A 248 -21.97 -2.39 -11.73
N GLN A 249 -23.14 -3.02 -11.63
CA GLN A 249 -23.69 -3.85 -12.70
C GLN A 249 -24.38 -2.93 -13.72
N SER A 250 -23.60 -2.36 -14.64
CA SER A 250 -24.11 -1.60 -15.78
C SER A 250 -23.57 -2.17 -17.08
N ASN A 251 -24.44 -2.25 -18.09
CA ASN A 251 -24.06 -2.60 -19.46
C ASN A 251 -23.33 -1.43 -20.16
N ASP A 252 -23.37 -0.22 -19.60
CA ASP A 252 -22.67 0.93 -20.15
C ASP A 252 -21.21 0.98 -19.67
N LYS A 253 -20.30 0.60 -20.57
CA LYS A 253 -18.84 0.67 -20.39
C LYS A 253 -18.35 2.05 -19.92
N LYS A 254 -18.94 3.15 -20.42
CA LYS A 254 -18.57 4.51 -20.01
C LYS A 254 -18.96 4.78 -18.56
N GLN A 255 -20.12 4.28 -18.14
CA GLN A 255 -20.57 4.39 -16.75
C GLN A 255 -19.67 3.61 -15.79
N ASN A 256 -19.26 2.38 -16.18
CA ASN A 256 -18.35 1.56 -15.38
C ASN A 256 -16.98 2.21 -15.22
N LEU A 257 -16.40 2.76 -16.31
CA LEU A 257 -15.15 3.50 -16.23
C LEU A 257 -15.27 4.78 -15.39
N LYS A 258 -16.37 5.53 -15.55
CA LYS A 258 -16.63 6.72 -14.73
C LYS A 258 -16.69 6.36 -13.25
N PHE A 259 -17.34 5.24 -12.90
CA PHE A 259 -17.40 4.74 -11.53
C PHE A 259 -16.01 4.35 -11.00
N LEU A 260 -15.21 3.62 -11.79
CA LEU A 260 -13.83 3.27 -11.46
C LEU A 260 -12.99 4.51 -11.17
N PHE A 261 -12.96 5.45 -12.11
CA PHE A 261 -12.14 6.65 -12.02
C PHE A 261 -12.57 7.56 -10.87
N ASN A 262 -13.87 7.72 -10.63
CA ASN A 262 -14.37 8.46 -9.46
C ASN A 262 -13.93 7.79 -8.15
N THR A 263 -13.94 6.47 -8.09
CA THR A 263 -13.53 5.72 -6.89
C THR A 263 -12.04 5.89 -6.65
N LEU A 264 -11.19 5.66 -7.66
CA LEU A 264 -9.74 5.83 -7.53
C LEU A 264 -9.35 7.29 -7.22
N THR A 265 -10.03 8.27 -7.80
CA THR A 265 -9.84 9.68 -7.44
C THR A 265 -10.17 9.95 -5.98
N ALA A 266 -11.30 9.43 -5.49
CA ALA A 266 -11.69 9.57 -4.10
C ALA A 266 -10.72 8.87 -3.13
N LEU A 267 -10.13 7.74 -3.53
CA LEU A 267 -9.06 7.05 -2.80
C LEU A 267 -7.68 7.74 -2.91
N GLY A 268 -7.59 8.88 -3.60
CA GLY A 268 -6.37 9.69 -3.64
C GLY A 268 -5.36 9.27 -4.71
N TRP A 269 -5.73 8.48 -5.71
CA TRP A 269 -4.79 7.98 -6.74
C TRP A 269 -4.49 8.99 -7.87
N GLY A 270 -5.20 10.12 -7.92
CA GLY A 270 -5.06 11.10 -9.01
C GLY A 270 -6.42 11.54 -9.53
N ILE A 271 -6.45 12.54 -10.41
CA ILE A 271 -7.65 12.88 -11.17
C ILE A 271 -7.58 12.17 -12.51
N PHE A 272 -8.47 11.20 -12.70
CA PHE A 272 -8.52 10.40 -13.90
C PHE A 272 -9.41 11.08 -14.96
N ARG A 273 -8.87 11.25 -16.16
CA ARG A 273 -9.58 11.67 -17.37
C ARG A 273 -9.33 10.64 -18.46
N HIS A 274 -10.34 10.28 -19.22
CA HIS A 274 -10.19 9.31 -20.30
C HIS A 274 -10.83 9.81 -21.58
N LYS A 275 -10.29 9.37 -22.71
CA LYS A 275 -10.94 9.44 -24.01
C LYS A 275 -10.91 8.05 -24.65
N PHE A 276 -11.92 7.80 -25.47
CA PHE A 276 -11.94 6.66 -26.38
C PHE A 276 -11.58 7.17 -27.77
N GLU A 277 -10.60 6.52 -28.40
CA GLU A 277 -10.28 6.67 -29.82
C GLU A 277 -10.38 5.28 -30.43
N ASP A 278 -11.45 5.03 -31.17
CA ASP A 278 -11.86 3.70 -31.60
C ASP A 278 -11.96 2.74 -30.41
N ASP A 279 -11.15 1.68 -30.40
CA ASP A 279 -11.04 0.71 -29.32
C ASP A 279 -9.94 1.05 -28.29
N ILE A 280 -9.15 2.10 -28.53
CA ILE A 280 -8.05 2.50 -27.66
C ILE A 280 -8.56 3.43 -26.56
N ILE A 281 -8.14 3.14 -25.33
CA ILE A 281 -8.41 3.99 -24.18
C ILE A 281 -7.16 4.77 -23.88
N GLU A 282 -7.25 6.09 -23.99
CA GLU A 282 -6.20 6.97 -23.50
C GLU A 282 -6.63 7.55 -22.15
N LEU A 283 -5.90 7.16 -21.12
CA LEU A 283 -6.09 7.59 -19.75
C LEU A 283 -5.04 8.64 -19.40
N THR A 284 -5.49 9.78 -18.87
CA THR A 284 -4.63 10.81 -18.28
C THR A 284 -4.94 10.93 -16.80
N ILE A 285 -3.93 10.74 -15.97
CA ILE A 285 -4.01 10.85 -14.51
C ILE A 285 -3.27 12.14 -14.13
N LYS A 286 -4.02 13.17 -13.74
CA LYS A 286 -3.46 14.44 -13.26
C LYS A 286 -3.23 14.41 -11.75
N SER A 287 -2.29 15.23 -11.30
CA SER A 287 -1.92 15.34 -9.90
C SER A 287 -1.64 13.97 -9.29
N TYR A 288 -0.99 13.04 -10.01
CA TYR A 288 -0.67 11.72 -9.49
C TYR A 288 0.33 11.84 -8.32
N PRO A 289 0.21 11.03 -7.24
CA PRO A 289 1.18 11.06 -6.15
C PRO A 289 2.60 10.70 -6.62
N ILE A 290 3.59 11.49 -6.23
CA ILE A 290 4.97 11.29 -6.70
C ILE A 290 5.78 10.55 -5.63
N SER A 291 6.45 9.49 -6.06
CA SER A 291 7.40 8.72 -5.26
C SER A 291 8.77 8.67 -5.93
N ARG A 292 9.78 8.24 -5.17
CA ARG A 292 11.09 7.87 -5.74
C ARG A 292 11.02 6.55 -6.50
N PHE A 293 10.10 5.70 -6.12
CA PHE A 293 9.97 4.37 -6.69
C PHE A 293 9.05 4.38 -7.91
N SER A 294 9.23 3.35 -8.76
CA SER A 294 8.38 3.12 -9.92
C SER A 294 6.91 2.92 -9.52
N PHE A 295 6.02 3.38 -10.40
CA PHE A 295 4.56 3.24 -10.30
C PHE A 295 4.05 1.95 -10.99
N ASN A 296 4.93 1.03 -11.37
CA ASN A 296 4.59 -0.20 -12.10
C ASN A 296 3.54 -1.05 -11.37
N PHE A 297 3.63 -1.14 -10.05
CA PHE A 297 2.71 -1.95 -9.27
C PHE A 297 1.27 -1.41 -9.33
N GLU A 298 1.09 -0.10 -9.25
CA GLU A 298 -0.20 0.56 -9.47
C GLU A 298 -0.71 0.39 -10.89
N ILE A 299 0.20 0.35 -11.88
CA ILE A 299 -0.15 0.15 -13.28
C ILE A 299 -0.73 -1.24 -13.51
N TYR A 300 -0.14 -2.27 -12.90
CA TYR A 300 -0.69 -3.63 -12.96
C TYR A 300 -2.10 -3.69 -12.38
N GLN A 301 -2.33 -2.98 -11.27
CA GLN A 301 -3.66 -2.93 -10.66
C GLN A 301 -4.66 -2.19 -11.52
N LEU A 302 -4.28 -1.02 -12.02
CA LEU A 302 -5.11 -0.21 -12.90
C LEU A 302 -5.50 -0.98 -14.16
N ASN A 303 -4.58 -1.76 -14.74
CA ASN A 303 -4.89 -2.65 -15.85
C ASN A 303 -5.96 -3.67 -15.45
N GLY A 304 -5.85 -4.29 -14.28
CA GLY A 304 -6.84 -5.27 -13.82
C GLY A 304 -8.21 -4.63 -13.55
N PHE A 305 -8.23 -3.43 -12.97
CA PHE A 305 -9.46 -2.68 -12.73
C PHE A 305 -10.14 -2.28 -14.06
N ILE A 306 -9.38 -1.82 -15.04
CA ILE A 306 -9.90 -1.49 -16.38
C ILE A 306 -10.46 -2.74 -17.07
N ASN A 307 -9.76 -3.87 -17.00
CA ASN A 307 -10.23 -5.12 -17.59
C ASN A 307 -11.60 -5.53 -17.02
N SER A 308 -11.74 -5.45 -15.69
CA SER A 308 -12.98 -5.78 -14.99
C SER A 308 -14.10 -4.75 -15.22
N ALA A 309 -13.77 -3.45 -15.32
CA ALA A 309 -14.75 -2.40 -15.59
C ALA A 309 -15.34 -2.46 -17.01
N LEU A 310 -14.58 -3.01 -17.96
CA LEU A 310 -14.96 -3.08 -19.37
C LEU A 310 -15.38 -4.47 -19.84
N ASP A 311 -15.28 -5.46 -18.95
CA ASP A 311 -15.52 -6.88 -19.25
C ASP A 311 -14.77 -7.34 -20.50
N ASN A 312 -13.53 -6.89 -20.64
CA ASN A 312 -12.65 -7.24 -21.75
C ASN A 312 -11.18 -7.14 -21.31
N LYS A 313 -10.29 -7.87 -21.99
CA LYS A 313 -8.85 -7.83 -21.69
C LYS A 313 -8.18 -6.71 -22.47
N TYR A 314 -7.46 -5.86 -21.75
CA TYR A 314 -6.65 -4.79 -22.32
C TYR A 314 -5.17 -5.00 -21.99
N GLU A 315 -4.32 -4.60 -22.92
CA GLU A 315 -2.88 -4.45 -22.74
C GLU A 315 -2.50 -2.97 -22.75
N ILE A 316 -1.44 -2.64 -21.99
CA ILE A 316 -0.86 -1.30 -22.01
C ILE A 316 0.13 -1.24 -23.17
N ILE A 317 -0.13 -0.33 -24.12
CA ILE A 317 0.72 -0.15 -25.30
C ILE A 317 1.69 1.04 -25.15
N LYS A 318 1.39 1.97 -24.25
CA LYS A 318 2.23 3.15 -24.02
C LYS A 318 2.00 3.74 -22.64
N ILE A 319 3.09 4.18 -21.99
CA ILE A 319 3.05 4.99 -20.79
C ILE A 319 3.97 6.20 -20.98
N ASP A 320 3.43 7.40 -20.82
CA ASP A 320 4.19 8.66 -20.83
C ASP A 320 4.04 9.33 -19.46
N THR A 321 5.15 9.57 -18.77
CA THR A 321 5.19 10.26 -17.48
C THR A 321 5.72 11.68 -17.65
N ASN A 322 5.01 12.67 -17.11
CA ASN A 322 5.48 14.04 -17.02
C ASN A 322 5.48 14.47 -15.55
N GLU A 323 6.67 14.46 -14.94
CA GLU A 323 6.87 14.81 -13.54
C GLU A 323 6.61 16.30 -13.25
N SER A 324 6.90 17.21 -14.19
CA SER A 324 6.72 18.64 -13.97
C SER A 324 5.24 19.02 -13.81
N ASN A 325 4.36 18.32 -14.51
CA ASN A 325 2.90 18.50 -14.42
C ASN A 325 2.20 17.42 -13.58
N LYS A 326 2.97 16.57 -12.87
CA LYS A 326 2.46 15.45 -12.07
C LYS A 326 1.42 14.61 -12.82
N SER A 327 1.66 14.37 -14.11
CA SER A 327 0.69 13.74 -14.99
C SER A 327 1.24 12.45 -15.59
N ILE A 328 0.42 11.40 -15.56
CA ILE A 328 0.72 10.14 -16.23
C ILE A 328 -0.30 9.95 -17.34
N LYS A 329 0.16 9.56 -18.52
CA LYS A 329 -0.67 9.24 -19.66
C LYS A 329 -0.45 7.78 -20.05
N ILE A 330 -1.51 7.00 -20.14
CA ILE A 330 -1.46 5.57 -20.39
C ILE A 330 -2.41 5.25 -21.54
N ARG A 331 -1.94 4.47 -22.51
CA ARG A 331 -2.77 3.97 -23.61
C ARG A 331 -2.99 2.48 -23.45
N PHE A 332 -4.25 2.08 -23.48
CA PHE A 332 -4.69 0.69 -23.44
C PHE A 332 -5.29 0.30 -24.78
N LYS A 333 -5.01 -0.92 -25.23
CA LYS A 333 -5.60 -1.52 -26.42
C LYS A 333 -6.26 -2.85 -26.03
N PRO A 334 -7.42 -3.21 -26.59
CA PRO A 334 -7.99 -4.53 -26.34
C PRO A 334 -7.06 -5.59 -26.90
N LEU A 335 -6.87 -6.66 -26.13
CA LEU A 335 -6.37 -7.90 -26.68
C LEU A 335 -7.46 -8.43 -27.61
N LYS A 336 -7.16 -8.51 -28.91
CA LYS A 336 -8.05 -9.24 -29.81
C LYS A 336 -8.02 -10.68 -29.36
N ASP A 337 -9.19 -11.28 -29.15
CA ASP A 337 -9.27 -12.72 -28.98
C ASP A 337 -8.54 -13.35 -30.17
N SER A 338 -7.46 -14.06 -29.88
CA SER A 338 -6.92 -15.07 -30.77
C SER A 338 -7.99 -16.15 -30.88
N SER A 339 -8.93 -15.90 -31.79
CA SER A 339 -10.01 -16.80 -32.21
C SER A 339 -9.49 -18.18 -32.55
#